data_AF-A0A3C0ZSS1-F1
#
_entry.id   AF-A0A3C0ZSS1-F1
#
_cell.length_a   1.000
_cell.length_b   1.000
_cell.length_c   1.000
_cell.angle_alpha   90.00
_cell.angle_beta   90.00
_cell.angle_gamma   90.00
#
_symmetry.space_group_name_H-M   'P 1'
#
loop_
_entity.id
_entity.type
_entity.pdbx_description
1 polymer ?
#
loop_
_entity_poly.entity_id
_entity_poly.type
_entity_poly.pdbx_seq_one_letter_code
_entity_poly.pdbx_strand_id
1 'polypeptide(L)'
;LAYDFLTIPFEDENGELLQIWLDIYEKEVKGKEYSIFDQAAAVVLKSPSAADAIDALEQQHRVLDLYYALARKFQPLESTLEFIMEKKRICSERIMKVLAKRGFREKRCRICGRPLPWNHPYGMCSRCWDKRM
;
A
#
# COMPACT_ATOMS: atom_id res chain seq x y z
N LEU A 1 28.50 -8.56 -4.31
CA LEU A 1 27.99 -7.46 -3.46
C LEU A 1 27.41 -6.30 -4.30
N ALA A 2 28.22 -5.42 -4.90
CA ALA A 2 27.68 -4.24 -5.60
C ALA A 2 26.73 -4.59 -6.75
N TYR A 3 27.06 -5.59 -7.58
CA TYR A 3 26.20 -6.04 -8.67
C TYR A 3 24.88 -6.66 -8.16
N ASP A 4 24.91 -7.42 -7.06
CA ASP A 4 23.72 -8.05 -6.49
C ASP A 4 22.70 -7.01 -6.01
N PHE A 5 23.19 -5.94 -5.38
CA PHE A 5 22.41 -4.79 -4.94
C PHE A 5 21.82 -3.96 -6.10
N LEU A 6 22.59 -3.79 -7.19
CA LEU A 6 22.14 -3.07 -8.39
C LEU A 6 21.03 -3.81 -9.16
N THR A 7 20.91 -5.14 -8.98
CA THR A 7 19.85 -5.94 -9.63
C THR A 7 18.53 -5.97 -8.86
N ILE A 8 18.44 -5.31 -7.72
CA ILE A 8 17.20 -5.26 -6.91
C ILE A 8 16.27 -4.21 -7.52
N PRO A 9 15.08 -4.59 -8.02
CA PRO A 9 14.16 -3.63 -8.60
C PRO A 9 13.46 -2.83 -7.50
N PHE A 10 13.66 -1.51 -7.47
CA PHE A 10 12.90 -0.57 -6.64
C PHE A 10 12.83 0.80 -7.33
N GLU A 11 11.89 1.65 -6.92
CA GLU A 11 11.79 3.03 -7.37
C GLU A 11 12.79 3.91 -6.59
N ASP A 12 13.85 4.36 -7.25
CA ASP A 12 14.93 5.16 -6.65
C ASP A 12 14.54 6.62 -6.38
N GLU A 13 13.51 7.13 -7.06
CA GLU A 13 12.90 8.44 -6.78
C GLU A 13 12.24 8.48 -5.38
N ASN A 14 11.96 7.32 -4.79
CA ASN A 14 11.37 7.22 -3.47
C ASN A 14 12.45 7.28 -2.39
N GLY A 15 12.59 8.45 -1.76
CA GLY A 15 13.61 8.69 -0.74
C GLY A 15 13.60 7.68 0.42
N GLU A 16 12.44 7.16 0.82
CA GLU A 16 12.36 6.15 1.90
C GLU A 16 12.93 4.80 1.45
N LEU A 17 12.61 4.34 0.25
CA LEU A 17 13.13 3.08 -0.31
C LEU A 17 14.64 3.16 -0.50
N LEU A 18 15.12 4.29 -1.01
CA LEU A 18 16.56 4.54 -1.19
C LEU A 18 17.30 4.51 0.15
N GLN A 19 16.75 5.11 1.21
CA GLN A 19 17.37 5.07 2.54
C GLN A 19 17.45 3.64 3.10
N ILE A 20 16.38 2.84 2.97
CA ILE A 20 16.40 1.43 3.40
C ILE A 20 17.46 0.64 2.63
N TRP A 21 17.55 0.85 1.32
CA TRP A 21 18.55 0.20 0.47
C TRP A 21 19.98 0.59 0.89
N LEU A 22 20.23 1.89 1.13
CA LEU A 22 21.55 2.40 1.54
C LEU A 22 21.96 1.88 2.92
N ASP A 23 21.04 1.85 3.88
CA ASP A 23 21.31 1.36 5.24
C ASP A 23 21.68 -0.14 5.21
N ILE A 24 20.95 -0.96 4.44
CA ILE A 24 21.25 -2.38 4.30
C ILE A 24 22.56 -2.60 3.53
N TYR A 25 22.83 -1.82 2.48
CA TYR A 25 24.10 -1.85 1.77
C TYR A 25 25.28 -1.51 2.69
N GLU A 26 25.16 -0.46 3.50
CA GLU A 26 26.20 -0.04 4.44
C GLU A 26 26.45 -1.11 5.51
N LYS A 27 25.39 -1.74 6.03
CA LYS A 27 25.50 -2.84 7.00
C LYS A 27 26.18 -4.07 6.42
N GLU A 28 25.85 -4.44 5.19
CA GLU A 28 26.50 -5.53 4.45
C GLU A 28 27.99 -5.24 4.21
N VAL A 29 28.33 -4.03 3.73
CA VAL A 29 29.73 -3.64 3.50
C VAL A 29 30.54 -3.63 4.80
N LYS A 30 29.94 -3.19 5.91
CA LYS A 30 30.59 -3.15 7.23
C LYS A 30 30.55 -4.50 7.96
N GLY A 31 29.88 -5.51 7.43
CA GLY A 31 29.70 -6.81 8.08
C GLY A 31 29.00 -6.73 9.44
N LYS A 32 28.13 -5.72 9.63
CA LYS A 32 27.36 -5.58 10.86
C LYS A 32 26.25 -6.62 10.89
N GLU A 33 25.95 -7.19 12.05
CA GLU A 33 24.79 -8.05 12.21
C GLU A 33 23.50 -7.22 12.08
N TYR A 34 22.62 -7.65 11.19
CA TYR A 34 21.30 -7.05 11.00
C TYR A 34 20.29 -8.14 10.63
N SER A 35 19.01 -7.84 10.86
CA SER A 35 17.91 -8.76 10.60
C SER A 35 16.87 -8.06 9.73
N ILE A 36 16.67 -8.58 8.52
CA ILE A 36 15.60 -8.09 7.62
C ILE A 36 14.23 -8.44 8.20
N PHE A 37 14.13 -9.56 8.92
CA PHE A 37 12.92 -9.95 9.63
C PHE A 37 12.47 -8.88 10.62
N ASP A 38 13.39 -8.39 11.48
CA ASP A 38 13.03 -7.40 12.51
C ASP A 38 12.66 -6.05 11.89
N GLN A 39 13.35 -5.65 10.82
CA GLN A 39 13.04 -4.43 10.07
C GLN A 39 11.66 -4.53 9.40
N ALA A 40 11.36 -5.65 8.75
CA ALA A 40 10.05 -5.90 8.18
C ALA A 40 8.96 -6.01 9.27
N ALA A 41 9.27 -6.56 10.44
CA ALA A 41 8.38 -6.66 11.58
C ALA A 41 8.03 -5.28 12.14
N ALA A 42 8.99 -4.35 12.16
CA ALA A 42 8.81 -2.96 12.59
C ALA A 42 7.87 -2.14 11.68
N VAL A 43 7.62 -2.57 10.43
CA VAL A 43 6.67 -1.90 9.53
C VAL A 43 5.24 -2.03 10.09
N VAL A 44 4.70 -0.95 10.64
CA VAL A 44 3.34 -0.89 11.18
C VAL A 44 2.36 -0.47 10.09
N LEU A 45 1.58 -1.43 9.59
CA LEU A 45 0.57 -1.15 8.56
C LEU A 45 -0.50 -0.17 9.07
N LYS A 46 -0.80 0.87 8.30
CA LYS A 46 -1.83 1.85 8.65
C LYS A 46 -3.25 1.25 8.62
N SER A 47 -4.15 1.84 9.39
CA SER A 47 -5.57 1.46 9.39
C SER A 47 -6.27 1.94 8.11
N PRO A 48 -7.14 1.12 7.49
CA PRO A 48 -7.90 1.47 6.28
C PRO A 48 -9.02 2.52 6.50
N SER A 49 -9.13 3.14 7.67
CA SER A 49 -10.14 4.16 7.97
C SER A 49 -9.66 5.60 7.78
N ALA A 50 -8.37 5.84 7.60
CA ALA A 50 -7.83 7.19 7.41
C ALA A 50 -8.07 7.70 5.98
N ALA A 51 -8.29 9.01 5.82
CA ALA A 51 -8.49 9.63 4.50
C ALA A 51 -7.27 9.41 3.60
N ASP A 52 -6.06 9.50 4.16
CA ASP A 52 -4.78 9.28 3.48
C ASP A 52 -4.28 7.83 3.58
N ALA A 53 -5.19 6.88 3.85
CA ALA A 53 -4.81 5.49 4.06
C ALA A 53 -4.27 4.82 2.80
N ILE A 54 -4.72 5.20 1.59
CA ILE A 54 -4.28 4.53 0.35
C ILE A 54 -2.82 4.81 0.05
N ASP A 55 -2.41 6.08 -0.07
CA ASP A 55 -1.04 6.43 -0.45
C ASP A 55 -0.04 5.87 0.56
N ALA A 56 -0.39 5.92 1.85
CA ALA A 56 0.44 5.33 2.90
C ALA A 56 0.48 3.79 2.86
N LEU A 57 -0.62 3.11 2.54
CA LEU A 57 -0.63 1.66 2.40
C LEU A 57 0.14 1.22 1.14
N GLU A 58 0.03 1.95 0.04
CA GLU A 58 0.81 1.71 -1.17
C GLU A 58 2.31 1.87 -0.92
N GLN A 59 2.70 2.94 -0.21
CA GLN A 59 4.08 3.12 0.21
C GLN A 59 4.58 1.96 1.09
N GLN A 60 3.77 1.54 2.06
CA GLN A 60 4.09 0.41 2.93
C GLN A 60 4.22 -0.91 2.14
N HIS A 61 3.42 -1.09 1.10
CA HIS A 61 3.54 -2.24 0.21
C HIS A 61 4.88 -2.22 -0.54
N ARG A 62 5.29 -1.07 -1.10
CA ARG A 62 6.59 -0.92 -1.79
C ARG A 62 7.77 -1.19 -0.86
N VAL A 63 7.70 -0.73 0.39
CA VAL A 63 8.70 -1.02 1.43
C VAL A 63 8.80 -2.53 1.69
N LEU A 64 7.67 -3.23 1.79
CA LEU A 64 7.65 -4.69 1.98
C LEU A 64 8.17 -5.44 0.75
N ASP A 65 7.93 -4.94 -0.47
CA ASP A 65 8.51 -5.49 -1.69
C ASP A 65 10.03 -5.40 -1.69
N LEU A 66 10.58 -4.25 -1.29
CA LEU A 66 12.03 -4.05 -1.15
C LEU A 66 12.62 -5.01 -0.10
N TYR A 67 12.01 -5.13 1.08
CA TYR A 67 12.46 -6.07 2.10
C TYR A 67 12.39 -7.53 1.62
N TYR A 68 11.37 -7.92 0.86
CA TYR A 68 11.29 -9.26 0.29
C TYR A 68 12.45 -9.52 -0.69
N ALA A 69 12.74 -8.56 -1.57
CA ALA A 69 13.83 -8.69 -2.54
C ALA A 69 15.20 -8.77 -1.84
N LEU A 70 15.41 -7.96 -0.81
CA LEU A 70 16.63 -7.98 0.01
C LEU A 70 16.76 -9.28 0.80
N ALA A 71 15.68 -9.73 1.46
CA ALA A 71 15.67 -11.01 2.19
C ALA A 71 16.01 -12.17 1.25
N ARG A 72 15.35 -12.23 0.10
CA ARG A 72 15.60 -13.30 -0.89
C ARG A 72 17.06 -13.34 -1.38
N LYS A 73 17.76 -12.21 -1.38
CA LYS A 73 19.15 -12.11 -1.84
C LYS A 73 20.17 -12.37 -0.73
N PHE A 74 20.00 -11.74 0.43
CA PHE A 74 21.02 -11.71 1.49
C PHE A 74 20.68 -12.60 2.69
N GLN A 75 19.40 -12.80 2.99
CA GLN A 75 18.93 -13.58 4.13
C GLN A 75 17.73 -14.46 3.74
N PRO A 76 17.92 -15.47 2.86
CA PRO A 76 16.82 -16.25 2.28
C PRO A 76 16.27 -17.30 3.24
N LEU A 77 15.89 -16.87 4.45
CA LEU A 77 15.23 -17.70 5.42
C LEU A 77 13.74 -17.80 5.08
N GLU A 78 13.25 -19.02 4.90
CA GLU A 78 11.86 -19.29 4.47
C GLU A 78 10.84 -18.61 5.38
N SER A 79 11.02 -18.70 6.71
CA SER A 79 10.14 -18.05 7.69
C SER A 79 10.11 -16.53 7.56
N THR A 80 11.21 -15.89 7.13
CA THR A 80 11.26 -14.44 6.89
C THR A 80 10.51 -14.07 5.61
N LEU A 81 10.70 -14.85 4.55
CA LEU A 81 10.00 -14.64 3.29
C LEU A 81 8.49 -14.83 3.45
N GLU A 82 8.06 -15.89 4.13
CA GLU A 82 6.66 -16.16 4.45
C GLU A 82 6.04 -15.03 5.28
N PHE A 83 6.75 -14.56 6.31
CA PHE A 83 6.28 -13.45 7.14
C PHE A 83 6.07 -12.16 6.32
N ILE A 84 7.02 -11.81 5.47
CA ILE A 84 6.90 -10.63 4.60
C ILE A 84 5.76 -10.81 3.61
N MET A 85 5.58 -12.00 3.04
CA MET A 85 4.47 -12.30 2.13
C MET A 85 3.11 -12.18 2.82
N GLU A 86 2.98 -12.66 4.05
CA GLU A 86 1.73 -12.51 4.82
C GLU A 86 1.44 -11.05 5.14
N LYS A 87 2.46 -10.27 5.55
CA LYS A 87 2.29 -8.81 5.73
C LYS A 87 1.87 -8.11 4.45
N LYS A 88 2.44 -8.48 3.30
CA LYS A 88 2.03 -7.95 1.98
C LYS A 88 0.57 -8.30 1.68
N ARG A 89 0.16 -9.54 1.93
CA ARG A 89 -1.23 -9.99 1.77
C ARG A 89 -2.19 -9.12 2.59
N ILE A 90 -1.88 -8.91 3.87
CA ILE A 90 -2.67 -8.04 4.77
C ILE A 90 -2.69 -6.58 4.28
N CYS A 91 -1.56 -6.06 3.79
CA CYS A 91 -1.47 -4.72 3.22
C CYS A 91 -2.41 -4.57 2.01
N SER A 92 -2.34 -5.51 1.06
CA SER A 92 -3.21 -5.55 -0.12
C SER A 92 -4.69 -5.66 0.23
N GLU A 93 -5.06 -6.49 1.20
CA GLU A 93 -6.43 -6.55 1.71
C GLU A 93 -6.91 -5.20 2.27
N ARG A 94 -6.04 -4.47 2.98
CA ARG A 94 -6.38 -3.14 3.50
C ARG A 94 -6.58 -2.16 2.36
N ILE A 95 -5.71 -2.14 1.35
CA ILE A 95 -5.86 -1.30 0.14
C ILE A 95 -7.21 -1.58 -0.52
N MET A 96 -7.54 -2.86 -0.76
CA MET A 96 -8.83 -3.27 -1.32
C MET A 96 -10.02 -2.78 -0.49
N LYS A 97 -9.94 -2.84 0.84
CA LYS A 97 -10.99 -2.31 1.74
C LYS A 97 -11.16 -0.79 1.62
N VAL A 98 -10.06 -0.03 1.49
CA VAL A 98 -10.18 1.43 1.30
C VAL A 98 -10.78 1.75 -0.07
N LEU A 99 -10.34 1.06 -1.13
CA LEU A 99 -10.86 1.23 -2.48
C LEU A 99 -12.35 0.90 -2.55
N ALA A 100 -12.79 -0.20 -1.94
CA ALA A 100 -14.20 -0.56 -1.84
C ALA A 100 -15.01 0.56 -1.16
N LYS A 101 -14.54 1.09 -0.03
CA LYS A 101 -15.23 2.22 0.65
C LYS A 101 -15.28 3.49 -0.19
N ARG A 102 -14.21 3.82 -0.94
CA ARG A 102 -14.17 5.00 -1.83
C ARG A 102 -15.09 4.83 -3.04
N GLY A 103 -15.22 3.62 -3.58
CA GLY A 103 -16.09 3.29 -4.70
C GLY A 103 -17.59 3.31 -4.38
N PHE A 104 -17.98 3.01 -3.14
CA PHE A 104 -19.37 3.00 -2.68
C PHE A 104 -19.85 4.32 -2.08
N ARG A 105 -19.63 5.45 -2.77
CA ARG A 105 -20.44 6.65 -2.51
C ARG A 105 -21.74 6.53 -3.29
N GLU A 106 -22.76 5.98 -2.63
CA GLU A 106 -24.14 5.98 -3.14
C GLU A 106 -24.50 7.40 -3.60
N LYS A 107 -24.73 7.57 -4.91
CA LYS A 107 -25.17 8.86 -5.44
C LYS A 107 -26.51 9.16 -4.78
N ARG A 108 -26.71 10.38 -4.26
CA ARG A 108 -28.00 10.80 -3.69
C ARG A 108 -28.53 12.00 -4.44
N CYS A 109 -29.85 12.10 -4.54
CA CYS A 109 -30.52 13.28 -5.09
C CYS A 109 -30.22 14.50 -4.21
N ARG A 110 -29.71 15.57 -4.81
CA ARG A 110 -29.38 16.83 -4.10
C ARG A 110 -30.60 17.52 -3.46
N ILE A 111 -31.83 17.22 -3.92
CA ILE A 111 -33.06 17.84 -3.42
C ILE A 111 -33.73 17.00 -2.33
N CYS A 112 -33.90 15.69 -2.56
CA CYS A 112 -34.68 14.84 -1.65
C CYS A 112 -33.86 13.77 -0.92
N GLY A 113 -32.55 13.70 -1.13
CA GLY A 113 -31.66 12.76 -0.45
C GLY A 113 -31.83 11.28 -0.82
N ARG A 114 -32.74 10.96 -1.76
CA ARG A 114 -32.97 9.58 -2.22
C ARG A 114 -31.73 9.00 -2.87
N PRO A 115 -31.43 7.70 -2.63
CA PRO A 115 -30.38 7.00 -3.34
C PRO A 115 -30.68 6.95 -4.85
N LEU A 116 -29.67 7.25 -5.65
CA LEU A 116 -29.67 7.20 -7.09
C LEU A 116 -28.82 6.01 -7.55
N PRO A 117 -29.21 5.35 -8.67
CA PRO A 117 -28.36 4.37 -9.31
C PRO A 117 -26.93 4.91 -9.53
N TRP A 118 -25.93 4.04 -9.42
CA TRP A 118 -24.53 4.43 -9.58
C TRP A 118 -24.26 5.05 -10.98
N ASN A 119 -24.95 4.57 -12.01
CA ASN A 119 -24.91 5.06 -13.38
C ASN A 119 -25.91 6.21 -13.66
N HIS A 120 -26.60 6.73 -12.64
CA HIS A 120 -27.58 7.79 -12.85
C HIS A 120 -26.86 9.04 -13.41
N PRO A 121 -27.31 9.59 -14.56
CA PRO A 121 -26.59 10.64 -15.28
C PRO A 121 -26.64 12.00 -14.56
N TYR A 122 -27.70 12.25 -13.79
CA TYR A 122 -27.92 13.53 -13.11
C TYR A 122 -27.82 13.42 -11.59
N GLY A 123 -27.45 14.50 -10.90
CA GLY A 123 -27.43 14.59 -9.43
C GLY A 123 -28.81 14.82 -8.78
N MET A 124 -29.88 14.65 -9.54
CA MET A 124 -31.27 14.90 -9.15
C MET A 124 -32.13 13.74 -9.65
N CYS A 125 -33.04 13.23 -8.82
CA CYS A 125 -33.96 12.16 -9.25
C CYS A 125 -35.05 12.72 -10.18
N SER A 126 -35.59 11.87 -11.06
CA SER A 126 -36.65 12.26 -12.00
C SER A 126 -37.84 12.91 -11.29
N ARG A 127 -38.24 12.39 -10.11
CA ARG A 127 -39.34 12.98 -9.32
C ARG A 127 -39.08 14.42 -8.86
N CYS A 128 -37.82 14.80 -8.60
CA CYS A 128 -37.46 16.18 -8.24
C CYS A 128 -37.31 17.07 -9.48
N TRP A 129 -36.94 16.46 -10.61
CA TRP A 129 -36.90 17.12 -11.91
C TRP A 129 -38.31 17.49 -12.39
N ASP A 130 -39.26 16.55 -12.32
CA ASP A 130 -40.66 16.75 -12.74
C ASP A 130 -41.40 17.79 -11.89
N LYS A 131 -40.95 18.03 -10.65
CA LYS A 131 -41.51 19.10 -9.79
C LYS A 131 -40.99 20.50 -10.14
N ARG A 132 -39.95 20.58 -10.98
CA ARG A 132 -39.31 21.84 -11.41
C ARG A 132 -39.74 22.29 -12.80
N MET A 133 -40.40 21.43 -13.57
CA MET A 133 -41.16 21.80 -14.77
C MET A 133 -42.60 22.11 -14.38
#